data_AF-A0A0D0X0A0-F1
#
_entry.id   AF-A0A0D0X0A0-F1
#
_cell.length_a   1.000
_cell.length_b   1.000
_cell.length_c   1.000
_cell.angle_alpha   90.00
_cell.angle_beta   90.00
_cell.angle_gamma   90.00
#
_symmetry.space_group_name_H-M   'P 1'
#
loop_
_entity.id
_entity.type
_entity.pdbx_description
1 polymer ?
#
loop_
_entity_poly.entity_id
_entity_poly.type
_entity_poly.pdbx_seq_one_letter_code
_entity_poly.pdbx_strand_id
1 'polypeptide(L)'
;MRALLTKLEQASALDRAGDRLQRGVQATLRPQRVRDLLHGVFIGHPLHPALVQVPVGSWISAAVLDLMPGQRRAATALVGLGTVSAVPAAIAGLNDWAALSREQRRVGLVHAAANAVGLTLYAGSLAARLRGRHGTGRALAYLGLGAASAGAYLGGHLAYKQGAQVNQSISELHRIGEGWHPLADMANLPQRKLVTREVDDVSVILYRHGDEVTVMLERCPHQSGPLGEGEVTEIDGHACVVCPWHGSAFRLNGGEVMHGPSGNDQQILPTRVVDGVLEARLP
;
A
#
# COMPACT_ATOMS: atom_id res chain seq x y z
N MET A 1 13.79 -20.98 -8.40
CA MET A 1 13.23 -19.77 -7.73
C MET A 1 11.70 -19.73 -7.77
N ARG A 2 11.03 -19.71 -8.94
CA ARG A 2 9.55 -19.67 -9.05
C ARG A 2 8.82 -20.75 -8.22
N ALA A 3 9.23 -22.02 -8.32
CA ALA A 3 8.62 -23.11 -7.57
C ALA A 3 8.76 -22.96 -6.04
N LEU A 4 9.82 -22.30 -5.56
CA LEU A 4 10.03 -22.04 -4.13
C LEU A 4 9.08 -20.95 -3.62
N LEU A 5 8.83 -19.92 -4.44
CA LEU A 5 7.87 -18.86 -4.14
C LEU A 5 6.43 -19.40 -4.10
N THR A 6 6.04 -20.25 -5.05
CA THR A 6 4.71 -20.88 -5.04
C THR A 6 4.51 -21.78 -3.82
N LYS A 7 5.55 -22.51 -3.38
CA LYS A 7 5.49 -23.27 -2.13
C LYS A 7 5.31 -22.37 -0.91
N LEU A 8 5.95 -21.19 -0.89
CA LEU A 8 5.79 -20.18 0.16
C LEU A 8 4.38 -19.58 0.19
N GLU A 9 3.81 -19.25 -0.97
CA GLU A 9 2.43 -18.77 -1.13
C GLU A 9 1.42 -19.78 -0.54
N GLN A 10 1.70 -21.08 -0.66
CA GLN A 10 0.84 -22.16 -0.19
C GLN A 10 1.18 -22.68 1.22
N ALA A 11 2.16 -22.08 1.90
CA ALA A 11 2.66 -22.55 3.20
C ALA A 11 1.68 -22.26 4.36
N SER A 12 0.58 -23.00 4.43
CA SER A 12 -0.45 -22.88 5.48
C SER A 12 0.08 -23.08 6.91
N ALA A 13 1.22 -23.74 7.08
CA ALA A 13 1.91 -23.84 8.36
C ALA A 13 2.25 -22.46 8.99
N LEU A 14 2.40 -21.42 8.17
CA LEU A 14 2.68 -20.06 8.61
C LEU A 14 1.43 -19.32 9.11
N ASP A 15 0.22 -19.79 8.78
CA ASP A 15 -1.03 -19.06 9.06
C ASP A 15 -1.26 -18.85 10.55
N ARG A 16 -0.93 -19.84 11.38
CA ARG A 16 -1.11 -19.73 12.84
C ARG A 16 -0.24 -18.63 13.44
N ALA A 17 1.01 -18.53 12.99
CA ALA A 17 1.91 -17.47 13.43
C ALA A 17 1.46 -16.11 12.89
N GLY A 18 1.10 -16.06 11.60
CA GLY A 18 0.57 -14.87 10.95
C GLY A 18 -0.69 -14.32 11.61
N ASP A 19 -1.68 -15.14 11.92
CA ASP A 19 -2.93 -14.69 12.53
C ASP A 19 -2.76 -14.21 13.98
N ARG A 20 -1.77 -14.76 14.71
CA ARG A 20 -1.43 -14.24 16.04
C ARG A 20 -0.76 -12.87 15.94
N LEU A 21 0.21 -12.73 15.04
CA LEU A 21 0.92 -11.47 14.84
C LEU A 21 -0.02 -10.39 14.30
N GLN A 22 -0.86 -10.71 13.31
CA GLN A 22 -1.86 -9.79 12.75
C GLN A 22 -2.78 -9.23 13.84
N ARG A 23 -3.34 -10.10 14.68
CA ARG A 23 -4.19 -9.67 15.81
C ARG A 23 -3.43 -8.78 16.78
N GLY A 24 -2.16 -9.09 17.08
CA GLY A 24 -1.31 -8.25 17.92
C GLY A 24 -1.07 -6.86 17.32
N VAL A 25 -0.77 -6.79 16.01
CA VAL A 25 -0.57 -5.52 15.29
C VAL A 25 -1.86 -4.70 15.30
N GLN A 26 -3.00 -5.29 14.95
CA GLN A 26 -4.30 -4.62 14.95
C GLN A 26 -4.74 -4.16 16.35
N ALA A 27 -4.38 -4.92 17.39
CA ALA A 27 -4.66 -4.55 18.78
C ALA A 27 -3.74 -3.42 19.29
N THR A 28 -2.53 -3.29 18.75
CA THR A 28 -1.56 -2.26 19.15
C THR A 28 -1.80 -0.96 18.37
N LEU A 29 -1.95 -1.06 17.05
CA LEU A 29 -2.25 0.05 16.15
C LEU A 29 -3.77 0.28 16.05
N ARG A 30 -4.44 0.38 17.19
CA ARG A 30 -5.90 0.56 17.28
C ARG A 30 -6.42 1.83 16.63
N PRO A 31 -5.85 3.03 16.92
CA PRO A 31 -6.41 4.26 16.39
C PRO A 31 -6.38 4.28 14.87
N GLN A 32 -7.54 4.49 14.25
CA GLN A 32 -7.68 4.52 12.79
C GLN A 32 -6.74 5.57 12.17
N ARG A 33 -6.66 6.76 12.76
CA ARG A 33 -5.73 7.83 12.35
C ARG A 33 -4.27 7.41 12.28
N VAL A 34 -3.82 6.54 13.19
CA VAL A 34 -2.44 6.03 13.18
C VAL A 34 -2.24 5.03 12.05
N ARG A 35 -3.23 4.18 11.78
CA ARG A 35 -3.21 3.26 10.64
C ARG A 35 -3.23 4.01 9.32
N ASP A 36 -4.06 5.03 9.18
CA ASP A 36 -4.17 5.82 7.95
C ASP A 36 -2.87 6.61 7.67
N LEU A 37 -2.24 7.17 8.72
CA LEU A 37 -0.92 7.80 8.63
C LEU A 37 0.14 6.80 8.15
N LEU A 38 0.18 5.59 8.72
CA LEU A 38 1.16 4.56 8.37
C LEU A 38 0.93 3.93 7.00
N HIS A 39 -0.33 3.85 6.52
CA HIS A 39 -0.65 3.48 5.14
C HIS A 39 -0.31 4.62 4.14
N GLY A 40 -0.07 5.84 4.61
CA GLY A 40 0.25 6.99 3.74
C GLY A 40 -0.96 7.56 3.00
N VAL A 41 -2.18 7.40 3.53
CA VAL A 41 -3.44 7.87 2.94
C VAL A 41 -3.39 9.36 2.58
N PHE A 42 -2.78 10.19 3.44
CA PHE A 42 -2.64 11.64 3.20
C PHE A 42 -1.74 12.02 2.02
N ILE A 43 -0.85 11.11 1.58
CA ILE A 43 0.02 11.29 0.40
C ILE A 43 -0.62 10.65 -0.84
N GLY A 44 -1.60 9.76 -0.67
CA GLY A 44 -2.12 8.89 -1.72
C GLY A 44 -1.14 7.77 -2.13
N HIS A 45 -0.10 7.52 -1.31
CA HIS A 45 0.93 6.51 -1.59
C HIS A 45 1.36 5.74 -0.33
N PRO A 46 1.60 4.43 -0.43
CA PRO A 46 2.12 3.63 0.68
C PRO A 46 3.40 4.20 1.29
N LEU A 47 3.40 4.41 2.61
CA LEU A 47 4.53 5.03 3.30
C LEU A 47 5.74 4.09 3.39
N HIS A 48 5.54 2.77 3.52
CA HIS A 48 6.62 1.80 3.65
C HIS A 48 7.64 1.84 2.48
N PRO A 49 7.23 1.74 1.19
CA PRO A 49 8.13 1.90 0.04
C PRO A 49 8.90 3.22 0.02
N ALA A 50 8.31 4.33 0.49
CA ALA A 50 9.00 5.61 0.58
C ALA A 50 10.08 5.57 1.68
N LEU A 51 9.74 5.05 2.87
CA LEU A 51 10.64 5.01 4.01
C LEU A 51 11.85 4.08 3.80
N VAL A 52 11.69 2.97 3.06
CA VAL A 52 12.80 2.02 2.85
C VAL A 52 13.93 2.56 1.98
N GLN A 53 13.73 3.68 1.26
CA GLN A 53 14.78 4.29 0.44
C GLN A 53 16.01 4.69 1.27
N VAL A 54 15.80 5.26 2.47
CA VAL A 54 16.87 5.70 3.37
C VAL A 54 17.71 4.53 3.88
N PRO A 55 17.15 3.46 4.48
CA PRO A 55 17.95 2.34 4.96
C PRO A 55 18.66 1.60 3.83
N VAL A 56 17.97 1.31 2.73
CA VAL A 56 18.57 0.59 1.59
C VAL A 56 19.71 1.40 0.97
N GLY A 57 19.49 2.69 0.68
CA GLY A 57 20.52 3.57 0.14
C GLY A 57 21.72 3.68 1.07
N SER A 58 21.47 3.90 2.37
CA SER A 58 22.55 4.01 3.37
C SER A 58 23.39 2.73 3.45
N TRP A 59 22.74 1.56 3.47
CA TRP A 59 23.41 0.27 3.59
C TRP A 59 24.20 -0.13 2.34
N ILE A 60 23.68 0.14 1.14
CA ILE A 60 24.41 -0.06 -0.11
C ILE A 60 25.61 0.87 -0.19
N SER A 61 25.42 2.16 0.11
CA SER A 61 26.51 3.14 0.13
C SER A 61 27.59 2.78 1.16
N ALA A 62 27.20 2.32 2.36
CA ALA A 62 28.14 1.83 3.36
C ALA A 62 28.97 0.64 2.85
N ALA A 63 28.36 -0.29 2.11
CA ALA A 63 29.06 -1.44 1.53
C ALA A 63 30.08 -1.02 0.46
N VAL A 64 29.82 0.04 -0.30
CA VAL A 64 30.80 0.63 -1.22
C VAL A 64 31.94 1.29 -0.45
N LEU A 65 31.61 2.13 0.54
CA LEU A 65 32.63 2.82 1.35
C LEU A 65 33.51 1.86 2.15
N ASP A 66 33.00 0.71 2.57
CA ASP A 66 33.80 -0.33 3.24
C ASP A 66 34.92 -0.88 2.36
N LEU A 67 34.80 -0.78 1.04
CA LEU A 67 35.84 -1.17 0.07
C LEU A 67 36.89 -0.07 -0.15
N MET A 68 36.59 1.16 0.27
CA MET A 68 37.45 2.32 0.03
C MET A 68 38.36 2.60 1.25
N PRO A 69 39.68 2.69 1.05
CA PRO A 69 40.60 3.08 2.13
C PRO A 69 40.22 4.43 2.75
N GLY A 70 40.34 4.57 4.07
CA GLY A 70 40.06 5.81 4.79
C GLY A 70 38.59 6.10 5.12
N GLN A 71 37.63 5.40 4.50
CA GLN A 71 36.20 5.75 4.59
C GLN A 71 35.44 5.14 5.78
N ARG A 72 36.15 4.62 6.79
CA ARG A 72 35.54 3.90 7.95
C ARG A 72 34.50 4.72 8.70
N ARG A 73 34.75 6.01 8.90
CA ARG A 73 33.82 6.92 9.61
C ARG A 73 32.52 7.10 8.84
N ALA A 74 32.62 7.40 7.54
CA ALA A 74 31.46 7.56 6.67
C ALA A 74 30.65 6.26 6.54
N ALA A 75 31.30 5.12 6.35
CA ALA A 75 30.63 3.82 6.33
C ALA A 75 29.90 3.52 7.65
N THR A 76 30.50 3.86 8.80
CA THR A 76 29.87 3.68 10.12
C THR A 76 28.66 4.59 10.30
N ALA A 77 28.75 5.86 9.86
CA ALA A 77 27.64 6.79 9.91
C ALA A 77 26.44 6.31 9.08
N LEU A 78 26.69 5.80 7.87
CA LEU A 78 25.64 5.25 7.00
C LEU A 78 25.04 3.95 7.54
N VAL A 79 25.85 3.05 8.12
CA VAL A 79 25.32 1.88 8.84
C VAL A 79 24.39 2.32 9.97
N GLY A 80 24.78 3.33 10.74
CA GLY A 80 23.96 3.92 11.80
C GLY A 80 22.65 4.51 11.28
N LEU A 81 22.73 5.38 10.28
CA LEU A 81 21.57 6.03 9.65
C LEU A 81 20.59 4.98 9.10
N GLY A 82 21.10 3.98 8.38
CA GLY A 82 20.26 2.92 7.85
C GLY A 82 19.61 2.06 8.94
N THR A 83 20.34 1.74 10.01
CA THR A 83 19.80 0.97 11.14
C THR A 83 18.66 1.71 11.85
N VAL A 84 18.82 3.02 12.11
CA VAL A 84 17.80 3.82 12.79
C VAL A 84 16.59 4.06 11.89
N SER A 85 16.81 4.42 10.63
CA SER A 85 15.72 4.69 9.67
C SER A 85 14.93 3.45 9.27
N ALA A 86 15.47 2.24 9.43
CA ALA A 86 14.74 0.99 9.19
C ALA A 86 13.57 0.77 10.17
N VAL A 87 13.61 1.35 11.38
CA VAL A 87 12.57 1.16 12.40
C VAL A 87 11.21 1.71 11.96
N PRO A 88 11.06 3.00 11.58
CA PRO A 88 9.77 3.51 11.10
C PRO A 88 9.30 2.78 9.83
N ALA A 89 10.22 2.41 8.92
CA ALA A 89 9.88 1.62 7.74
C ALA A 89 9.28 0.26 8.12
N ALA A 90 9.86 -0.44 9.10
CA ALA A 90 9.34 -1.72 9.58
C ALA A 90 7.96 -1.59 10.24
N ILE A 91 7.70 -0.49 10.97
CA ILE A 91 6.39 -0.23 11.58
C ILE A 91 5.31 -0.02 10.50
N ALA A 92 5.59 0.81 9.49
CA ALA A 92 4.69 1.02 8.36
C ALA A 92 4.43 -0.31 7.61
N GLY A 93 5.48 -1.09 7.34
CA GLY A 93 5.34 -2.37 6.66
C GLY A 93 4.55 -3.42 7.45
N LEU A 94 4.64 -3.43 8.79
CA LEU A 94 3.84 -4.32 9.65
C LEU A 94 2.36 -3.94 9.63
N ASN A 95 2.06 -2.65 9.60
CA ASN A 95 0.70 -2.14 9.44
C ASN A 95 0.10 -2.59 8.11
N ASP A 96 0.82 -2.36 7.01
CA ASP A 96 0.39 -2.73 5.66
C ASP A 96 0.21 -4.26 5.53
N TRP A 97 1.14 -5.03 6.10
CA TRP A 97 1.08 -6.49 6.13
C TRP A 97 -0.16 -7.03 6.86
N ALA A 98 -0.59 -6.35 7.94
CA ALA A 98 -1.76 -6.77 8.70
C ALA A 98 -3.08 -6.62 7.92
N ALA A 99 -3.10 -5.81 6.84
CA ALA A 99 -4.23 -5.66 5.94
C ALA A 99 -4.24 -6.66 4.77
N LEU A 100 -3.15 -7.40 4.55
CA LEU A 100 -3.01 -8.30 3.40
C LEU A 100 -3.83 -9.60 3.54
N SER A 101 -4.12 -10.20 2.37
CA SER A 101 -4.74 -11.54 2.29
C SER A 101 -3.85 -12.60 2.96
N ARG A 102 -4.42 -13.76 3.31
CA ARG A 102 -3.65 -14.85 3.94
C ARG A 102 -2.46 -15.29 3.09
N GLU A 103 -2.66 -15.43 1.78
CA GLU A 103 -1.61 -15.84 0.84
C GLU A 103 -0.46 -14.84 0.80
N GLN A 104 -0.77 -13.55 0.68
CA GLN A 104 0.20 -12.47 0.72
C GLN A 104 0.91 -12.42 2.09
N ARG A 105 0.19 -12.62 3.20
CA ARG A 105 0.78 -12.60 4.54
C ARG A 105 1.83 -13.69 4.76
N ARG A 106 1.69 -14.86 4.13
CA ARG A 106 2.70 -15.95 4.22
C ARG A 106 4.04 -15.51 3.66
N VAL A 107 4.06 -14.93 2.47
CA VAL A 107 5.27 -14.37 1.85
C VAL A 107 5.77 -13.17 2.66
N GLY A 108 4.85 -12.32 3.12
CA GLY A 108 5.12 -11.16 3.98
C GLY A 108 5.83 -11.52 5.29
N LEU A 109 5.49 -12.64 5.92
CA LEU A 109 6.19 -13.11 7.14
C LEU A 109 7.65 -13.45 6.87
N VAL A 110 7.93 -14.11 5.76
CA VAL A 110 9.31 -14.49 5.40
C VAL A 110 10.11 -13.27 4.96
N HIS A 111 9.47 -12.33 4.25
CA HIS A 111 10.03 -11.01 3.99
C HIS A 111 10.40 -10.27 5.29
N ALA A 112 9.47 -10.20 6.25
CA ALA A 112 9.69 -9.54 7.53
C ALA A 112 10.81 -10.23 8.33
N ALA A 113 10.85 -11.57 8.34
CA ALA A 113 11.89 -12.33 9.01
C ALA A 113 13.29 -12.09 8.40
N ALA A 114 13.40 -12.09 7.06
CA ALA A 114 14.66 -11.79 6.37
C ALA A 114 15.16 -10.38 6.70
N ASN A 115 14.27 -9.38 6.72
CA ASN A 115 14.62 -8.02 7.07
C ASN A 115 14.94 -7.84 8.57
N ALA A 116 14.27 -8.58 9.46
CA ALA A 116 14.61 -8.58 10.89
C ALA A 116 16.01 -9.17 11.14
N VAL A 117 16.39 -10.23 10.43
CA VAL A 117 17.76 -10.77 10.44
C VAL A 117 18.73 -9.71 9.91
N GLY A 118 18.43 -9.08 8.77
CA GLY A 118 19.24 -8.01 8.20
C GLY A 118 19.47 -6.84 9.17
N LEU A 119 18.40 -6.35 9.79
CA LEU A 119 18.45 -5.26 10.78
C LEU A 119 19.27 -5.65 12.01
N THR A 120 19.12 -6.87 12.51
CA THR A 120 19.91 -7.39 13.65
C THR A 120 21.40 -7.46 13.30
N LEU A 121 21.74 -7.90 12.08
CA LEU A 121 23.11 -7.94 11.58
C LEU A 121 23.70 -6.53 11.42
N TYR A 122 22.92 -5.55 10.96
CA TYR A 122 23.35 -4.15 10.88
C TYR A 122 23.51 -3.48 12.26
N ALA A 123 22.63 -3.78 13.20
CA ALA A 123 22.79 -3.35 14.59
C ALA A 123 24.07 -3.95 15.22
N GLY A 124 24.33 -5.23 14.97
CA GLY A 124 25.57 -5.89 15.35
C GLY A 124 26.80 -5.28 14.66
N SER A 125 26.69 -4.94 13.38
CA SER A 125 27.73 -4.23 12.62
C SER A 125 28.07 -2.90 13.26
N LEU A 126 27.05 -2.07 13.55
CA LEU A 126 27.20 -0.78 14.20
C LEU A 126 27.89 -0.95 15.56
N ALA A 127 27.40 -1.88 16.39
CA ALA A 127 27.95 -2.14 17.71
C ALA A 127 29.39 -2.69 17.68
N ALA A 128 29.79 -3.39 16.62
CA ALA A 128 31.17 -3.82 16.40
C ALA A 128 32.07 -2.66 15.95
N ARG A 129 31.60 -1.81 15.02
CA ARG A 129 32.32 -0.62 14.54
C ARG A 129 32.57 0.40 15.65
N LEU A 130 31.57 0.65 16.49
CA LEU A 130 31.69 1.56 17.65
C LEU A 130 32.69 1.06 18.70
N ARG A 131 32.95 -0.25 18.75
CA ARG A 131 33.99 -0.87 19.61
C ARG A 131 35.34 -1.04 18.91
N GLY A 132 35.54 -0.41 17.75
CA GLY A 132 36.79 -0.51 16.97
C GLY A 132 37.00 -1.82 16.21
N ARG A 133 36.06 -2.78 16.29
CA ARG A 133 36.14 -4.08 15.60
C ARG A 133 35.62 -3.98 14.16
N HIS A 134 36.30 -3.17 13.34
CA HIS A 134 35.83 -2.84 11.99
C HIS A 134 35.74 -4.04 11.04
N GLY A 135 36.65 -5.02 11.14
CA GLY A 135 36.59 -6.24 10.31
C GLY A 135 35.31 -7.05 10.55
N THR A 136 35.00 -7.33 11.82
CA THR A 136 33.73 -7.96 12.22
C THR A 136 32.53 -7.11 11.81
N GLY A 137 32.61 -5.79 12.01
CA GLY A 137 31.57 -4.86 11.59
C GLY A 137 31.27 -4.95 10.09
N ARG A 138 32.31 -4.97 9.26
CA ARG A 138 32.19 -5.12 7.81
C ARG A 138 31.58 -6.48 7.44
N ALA A 139 32.07 -7.58 8.02
CA ALA A 139 31.51 -8.91 7.74
C ALA A 139 30.01 -9.01 8.07
N LEU A 140 29.60 -8.51 9.24
CA LEU A 140 28.19 -8.45 9.64
C LEU A 140 27.36 -7.57 8.68
N ALA A 141 27.92 -6.45 8.20
CA ALA A 141 27.24 -5.57 7.26
C ALA A 141 26.95 -6.26 5.92
N TYR A 142 27.91 -7.02 5.37
CA TYR A 142 27.69 -7.76 4.12
C TYR A 142 26.69 -8.92 4.29
N LEU A 143 26.71 -9.62 5.43
CA LEU A 143 25.69 -10.63 5.74
C LEU A 143 24.30 -9.97 5.87
N GLY A 144 24.24 -8.81 6.54
CA GLY A 144 23.03 -8.00 6.67
C GLY A 144 22.50 -7.55 5.32
N LEU A 145 23.37 -7.08 4.42
CA LEU A 145 23.03 -6.70 3.06
C LEU A 145 22.46 -7.89 2.27
N GLY A 146 23.03 -9.08 2.42
CA GLY A 146 22.53 -10.31 1.80
C GLY A 146 21.12 -10.66 2.27
N ALA A 147 20.88 -10.62 3.57
CA ALA A 147 19.55 -10.86 4.16
C ALA A 147 18.52 -9.80 3.72
N ALA A 148 18.91 -8.52 3.74
CA ALA A 148 18.07 -7.41 3.28
C ALA A 148 17.77 -7.52 1.77
N SER A 149 18.72 -7.97 0.96
CA SER A 149 18.52 -8.19 -0.49
C SER A 149 17.54 -9.33 -0.76
N ALA A 150 17.61 -10.43 0.00
CA ALA A 150 16.61 -11.50 -0.06
C ALA A 150 15.23 -10.99 0.37
N GLY A 151 15.18 -10.17 1.43
CA GLY A 151 13.97 -9.45 1.85
C GLY A 151 13.41 -8.56 0.73
N ALA A 152 14.25 -7.75 0.08
CA ALA A 152 13.86 -6.88 -1.03
C ALA A 152 13.28 -7.66 -2.21
N TYR A 153 13.87 -8.82 -2.56
CA TYR A 153 13.32 -9.69 -3.59
C TYR A 153 11.91 -10.19 -3.24
N LEU A 154 11.69 -10.64 -2.00
CA LEU A 154 10.36 -11.06 -1.54
C LEU A 154 9.37 -9.88 -1.49
N GLY A 155 9.84 -8.67 -1.14
CA GLY A 155 9.04 -7.45 -1.16
C GLY A 155 8.60 -7.08 -2.58
N GLY A 156 9.52 -7.18 -3.55
CA GLY A 156 9.18 -7.00 -4.97
C GLY A 156 8.18 -8.05 -5.47
N HIS A 157 8.31 -9.31 -5.04
CA HIS A 157 7.33 -10.35 -5.36
C HIS A 157 5.93 -10.04 -4.79
N LEU A 158 5.86 -9.57 -3.54
CA LEU A 158 4.61 -9.11 -2.92
C LEU A 158 3.96 -7.97 -3.72
N ALA A 159 4.74 -6.93 -4.03
CA ALA A 159 4.22 -5.74 -4.71
C ALA A 159 3.84 -6.04 -6.18
N TYR A 160 4.77 -6.59 -6.96
CA TYR A 160 4.62 -6.68 -8.41
C TYR A 160 3.90 -7.94 -8.89
N LYS A 161 4.05 -9.08 -8.19
CA LYS A 161 3.37 -10.33 -8.60
C LYS A 161 2.06 -10.54 -7.84
N GLN A 162 2.02 -10.26 -6.54
CA GLN A 162 0.83 -10.50 -5.72
C GLN A 162 -0.05 -9.26 -5.52
N GLY A 163 0.37 -8.11 -6.07
CA GLY A 163 -0.40 -6.87 -5.98
C GLY A 163 -0.55 -6.32 -4.56
N ALA A 164 0.35 -6.63 -3.63
CA ALA A 164 0.25 -6.13 -2.26
C ALA A 164 0.37 -4.60 -2.22
N GLN A 165 -0.62 -3.91 -1.65
CA GLN A 165 -0.67 -2.45 -1.51
C GLN A 165 -0.60 -1.66 -2.85
N VAL A 166 -0.93 -2.30 -3.98
CA VAL A 166 -1.17 -1.61 -5.25
C VAL A 166 -2.65 -1.67 -5.60
N ASN A 167 -3.08 -0.84 -6.54
CA ASN A 167 -4.43 -0.94 -7.09
C ASN A 167 -4.62 -2.32 -7.73
N GLN A 168 -5.50 -3.15 -7.16
CA GLN A 168 -5.82 -4.48 -7.68
C GLN A 168 -7.07 -4.48 -8.56
N SER A 169 -7.76 -3.34 -8.69
CA SER A 169 -8.69 -3.16 -9.79
C SER A 169 -7.87 -2.82 -11.03
N ILE A 170 -8.02 -3.61 -12.10
CA ILE A 170 -7.56 -3.17 -13.42
C ILE A 170 -8.35 -1.90 -13.69
N SER A 171 -7.67 -0.78 -13.93
CA SER A 171 -8.32 0.47 -14.32
C SER A 171 -9.09 0.22 -15.61
N GLU A 172 -10.39 -0.01 -15.49
CA GLU A 172 -11.27 -0.32 -16.61
C GLU A 172 -11.45 0.87 -17.55
N LEU A 173 -10.92 2.04 -17.19
CA LEU A 173 -10.84 3.24 -18.04
C LEU A 173 -10.41 2.93 -19.48
N HIS A 174 -9.45 2.02 -19.70
CA HIS A 174 -8.99 1.69 -21.06
C HIS A 174 -10.08 1.05 -21.95
N ARG A 175 -11.22 0.66 -21.39
CA ARG A 175 -12.38 0.10 -22.12
C ARG A 175 -13.44 1.14 -22.47
N ILE A 176 -13.36 2.34 -21.89
CA ILE A 176 -14.28 3.43 -22.18
C ILE A 176 -13.83 4.10 -23.49
N GLY A 177 -14.74 4.28 -24.43
CA GLY A 177 -14.49 5.00 -25.68
C GLY A 177 -14.21 6.49 -25.46
N GLU A 178 -13.52 7.12 -26.41
CA GLU A 178 -13.35 8.58 -26.40
C GLU A 178 -14.70 9.31 -26.54
N GLY A 179 -14.78 10.52 -25.97
CA GLY A 179 -15.98 11.36 -26.05
C GLY A 179 -16.85 11.33 -24.80
N TRP A 180 -18.01 12.01 -24.89
CA TRP A 180 -18.97 12.12 -23.79
C TRP A 180 -20.05 11.04 -23.92
N HIS A 181 -20.33 10.38 -22.80
CA HIS A 181 -21.25 9.26 -22.70
C HIS A 181 -22.43 9.62 -21.79
N PRO A 182 -23.68 9.51 -22.26
CA PRO A 182 -24.86 9.79 -21.43
C PRO A 182 -25.06 8.71 -20.37
N LEU A 183 -25.35 9.13 -19.15
CA LEU A 183 -25.44 8.24 -17.97
C LEU A 183 -26.81 8.23 -17.31
N ALA A 184 -27.40 9.40 -17.12
CA ALA A 184 -28.67 9.54 -16.42
C ALA A 184 -29.33 10.90 -16.72
N ASP A 185 -30.65 10.92 -16.68
CA ASP A 185 -31.40 12.18 -16.55
C ASP A 185 -31.23 12.73 -15.12
N MET A 186 -30.78 13.97 -15.01
CA MET A 186 -30.58 14.68 -13.73
C MET A 186 -31.88 14.80 -12.92
N ALA A 187 -33.05 14.84 -13.57
CA ALA A 187 -34.33 14.88 -12.86
C ALA A 187 -34.62 13.56 -12.13
N ASN A 188 -34.14 12.44 -12.67
CA ASN A 188 -34.39 11.10 -12.16
C ASN A 188 -33.28 10.57 -11.25
N LEU A 189 -32.13 11.24 -11.18
CA LEU A 189 -31.01 10.83 -10.34
C LEU A 189 -31.27 11.24 -8.87
N PRO A 190 -31.41 10.27 -7.94
CA PRO A 190 -31.73 10.55 -6.54
C PRO A 190 -30.58 11.28 -5.85
N GLN A 191 -30.94 12.23 -4.98
CA GLN A 191 -29.99 12.89 -4.10
C GLN A 191 -29.41 11.92 -3.07
N ARG A 192 -28.09 12.01 -2.85
CA ARG A 192 -27.37 11.32 -1.77
C ARG A 192 -27.59 9.80 -1.72
N LYS A 193 -27.78 9.17 -2.88
CA LYS A 193 -27.85 7.72 -3.03
C LYS A 193 -26.87 7.25 -4.10
N LEU A 194 -26.30 6.07 -3.89
CA LEU A 194 -25.47 5.41 -4.88
C LEU A 194 -26.37 4.83 -5.98
N VAL A 195 -25.99 5.07 -7.22
CA VAL A 195 -26.65 4.50 -8.40
C VAL A 195 -25.58 3.93 -9.32
N THR A 196 -25.65 2.64 -9.60
CA THR A 196 -24.73 2.00 -10.56
C THR A 196 -25.24 2.18 -12.00
N ARG A 197 -24.32 2.51 -12.91
CA ARG A 197 -24.53 2.61 -14.36
C ARG A 197 -23.36 1.98 -15.09
N GLU A 198 -23.49 1.84 -16.40
CA GLU A 198 -22.41 1.43 -17.29
C GLU A 198 -22.06 2.59 -18.22
N VAL A 199 -20.76 2.78 -18.44
CA VAL A 199 -20.21 3.55 -19.57
C VAL A 199 -19.54 2.52 -20.47
N ASP A 200 -20.08 2.31 -21.67
CA ASP A 200 -19.76 1.14 -22.49
C ASP A 200 -19.89 -0.16 -21.64
N ASP A 201 -18.80 -0.91 -21.45
CA ASP A 201 -18.75 -2.13 -20.64
C ASP A 201 -18.17 -1.91 -19.22
N VAL A 202 -18.10 -0.66 -18.76
CA VAL A 202 -17.46 -0.30 -17.48
C VAL A 202 -18.50 0.17 -16.47
N SER A 203 -18.62 -0.57 -15.36
CA SER A 203 -19.51 -0.19 -14.27
C SER A 203 -18.95 1.02 -13.50
N VAL A 204 -19.81 2.03 -13.32
CA VAL A 204 -19.55 3.24 -12.54
C VAL A 204 -20.63 3.44 -11.49
N ILE A 205 -20.29 4.07 -10.37
CA ILE A 205 -21.26 4.57 -9.41
C ILE A 205 -21.42 6.09 -9.58
N LEU A 206 -22.67 6.53 -9.52
CA LEU A 206 -23.09 7.91 -9.52
C LEU A 206 -23.49 8.30 -8.10
N TYR A 207 -23.04 9.46 -7.66
CA TYR A 207 -23.50 10.06 -6.41
C TYR A 207 -23.80 11.54 -6.62
N ARG A 208 -25.08 11.90 -6.50
CA ARG A 208 -25.54 13.27 -6.63
C ARG A 208 -25.46 14.01 -5.30
N HIS A 209 -24.86 15.19 -5.33
CA HIS A 209 -24.79 16.13 -4.22
C HIS A 209 -25.17 17.54 -4.70
N GLY A 210 -26.45 17.90 -4.52
CA GLY A 210 -26.98 19.15 -5.08
C GLY A 210 -27.10 19.05 -6.61
N ASP A 211 -26.51 19.99 -7.33
CA ASP A 211 -26.54 20.01 -8.80
C ASP A 211 -25.31 19.32 -9.42
N GLU A 212 -24.37 18.88 -8.59
CA GLU A 212 -23.19 18.14 -9.00
C GLU A 212 -23.41 16.62 -8.86
N VAL A 213 -22.75 15.86 -9.73
CA VAL A 213 -22.71 14.41 -9.66
C VAL A 213 -21.27 13.95 -9.78
N THR A 214 -20.83 13.15 -8.83
CA THR A 214 -19.57 12.44 -8.95
C THR A 214 -19.83 11.09 -9.62
N VAL A 215 -19.06 10.81 -10.67
CA VAL A 215 -19.04 9.51 -11.35
C VAL A 215 -17.68 8.88 -11.08
N MET A 216 -17.66 7.69 -10.49
CA MET A 216 -16.43 6.97 -10.19
C MET A 216 -16.54 5.50 -10.55
N LEU A 217 -15.40 4.82 -10.78
CA LEU A 217 -15.43 3.39 -11.06
C LEU A 217 -16.09 2.61 -9.92
N GLU A 218 -16.89 1.60 -10.29
CA GLU A 218 -17.64 0.76 -9.33
C GLU A 218 -16.72 -0.18 -8.56
N ARG A 219 -15.64 -0.63 -9.19
CA ARG A 219 -14.69 -1.59 -8.62
C ARG A 219 -13.71 -0.90 -7.68
N CYS A 220 -13.76 -1.25 -6.40
CA CYS A 220 -12.86 -0.73 -5.38
C CYS A 220 -11.39 -1.05 -5.74
N PRO A 221 -10.47 -0.08 -5.67
CA PRO A 221 -9.07 -0.29 -6.05
C PRO A 221 -8.30 -1.25 -5.13
N HIS A 222 -8.86 -1.62 -3.97
CA HIS A 222 -8.21 -2.57 -3.09
C HIS A 222 -8.22 -4.00 -3.66
N GLN A 223 -9.39 -4.55 -4.04
CA GLN A 223 -9.55 -5.92 -4.54
C GLN A 223 -10.78 -6.06 -5.46
N SER A 224 -11.19 -5.01 -6.16
CA SER A 224 -12.37 -4.99 -7.06
C SER A 224 -13.72 -5.21 -6.38
N GLY A 225 -13.82 -4.92 -5.08
CA GLY A 225 -15.09 -5.00 -4.36
C GLY A 225 -16.15 -4.03 -4.90
N PRO A 226 -17.45 -4.38 -4.84
CA PRO A 226 -18.51 -3.62 -5.48
C PRO A 226 -18.90 -2.40 -4.64
N LEU A 227 -18.46 -1.20 -5.04
CA LEU A 227 -18.81 0.03 -4.32
C LEU A 227 -20.31 0.36 -4.45
N GLY A 228 -20.99 -0.10 -5.51
CA GLY A 228 -22.42 0.13 -5.68
C GLY A 228 -23.28 -0.56 -4.62
N GLU A 229 -22.73 -1.61 -3.99
CA GLU A 229 -23.34 -2.34 -2.87
C GLU A 229 -22.88 -1.81 -1.49
N GLY A 230 -22.04 -0.78 -1.48
CA GLY A 230 -21.50 -0.18 -0.27
C GLY A 230 -22.49 0.73 0.48
N GLU A 231 -22.13 1.08 1.71
CA GLU A 231 -22.90 2.02 2.53
C GLU A 231 -22.32 3.43 2.41
N VAL A 232 -23.19 4.45 2.35
CA VAL A 232 -22.78 5.85 2.42
C VAL A 232 -22.72 6.27 3.89
N THR A 233 -21.53 6.61 4.37
CA THR A 233 -21.29 7.04 5.76
C THR A 233 -20.61 8.41 5.78
N GLU A 234 -20.68 9.10 6.92
CA GLU A 234 -19.96 10.36 7.13
C GLU A 234 -18.64 10.08 7.85
N ILE A 235 -17.53 10.48 7.24
CA ILE A 235 -16.17 10.26 7.74
C ILE A 235 -15.43 11.59 7.68
N ASP A 236 -14.95 12.07 8.82
CA ASP A 236 -14.27 13.36 8.95
C ASP A 236 -15.03 14.53 8.27
N GLY A 237 -16.37 14.52 8.35
CA GLY A 237 -17.25 15.55 7.77
C GLY A 237 -17.54 15.40 6.27
N HIS A 238 -17.10 14.29 5.66
CA HIS A 238 -17.32 14.01 4.24
C HIS A 238 -18.21 12.77 4.04
N ALA A 239 -19.15 12.85 3.11
CA ALA A 239 -19.90 11.68 2.65
C ALA A 239 -18.94 10.73 1.90
N CYS A 240 -18.91 9.47 2.32
CA CYS A 240 -18.00 8.46 1.81
C CYS A 240 -18.75 7.16 1.51
N VAL A 241 -18.39 6.46 0.43
CA VAL A 241 -18.83 5.08 0.20
C VAL A 241 -17.87 4.11 0.88
N VAL A 242 -18.40 3.20 1.68
CA VAL A 242 -17.66 2.15 2.37
C VAL A 242 -17.83 0.84 1.60
N CYS A 243 -16.72 0.32 1.07
CA CYS A 243 -16.70 -0.93 0.33
C CYS A 243 -17.13 -2.11 1.23
N PRO A 244 -18.11 -2.93 0.80
CA PRO A 244 -18.71 -3.96 1.66
C PRO A 244 -17.77 -5.14 1.94
N TRP A 245 -16.68 -5.31 1.17
CA TRP A 245 -15.77 -6.44 1.34
C TRP A 245 -14.81 -6.26 2.51
N HIS A 246 -14.12 -5.12 2.56
CA HIS A 246 -13.00 -4.90 3.49
C HIS A 246 -13.03 -3.54 4.20
N GLY A 247 -14.05 -2.69 3.92
CA GLY A 247 -14.25 -1.43 4.62
C GLY A 247 -13.45 -0.23 4.11
N SER A 248 -12.76 -0.33 2.96
CA SER A 248 -12.12 0.84 2.33
C SER A 248 -13.18 1.92 2.08
N ALA A 249 -12.90 3.16 2.46
CA ALA A 249 -13.82 4.27 2.33
C ALA A 249 -13.29 5.35 1.39
N PHE A 250 -14.13 5.81 0.46
CA PHE A 250 -13.78 6.80 -0.54
C PHE A 250 -14.75 7.98 -0.48
N ARG A 251 -14.20 9.19 -0.50
CA ARG A 251 -14.98 10.42 -0.50
C ARG A 251 -15.83 10.51 -1.77
N LEU A 252 -17.12 10.73 -1.59
CA LEU A 252 -18.09 10.76 -2.69
C LEU A 252 -18.11 12.08 -3.47
N ASN A 253 -17.37 13.08 -3.00
CA ASN A 253 -17.12 14.33 -3.72
C ASN A 253 -15.61 14.51 -3.91
N GLY A 254 -15.02 13.65 -4.75
CA GLY A 254 -13.61 13.72 -5.15
C GLY A 254 -12.92 12.36 -5.38
N GLY A 255 -13.44 11.27 -4.80
CA GLY A 255 -12.89 9.92 -4.96
C GLY A 255 -11.72 9.59 -4.03
N GLU A 256 -11.26 10.54 -3.21
CA GLU A 256 -10.10 10.36 -2.34
C GLU A 256 -10.32 9.23 -1.34
N VAL A 257 -9.28 8.41 -1.11
CA VAL A 257 -9.33 7.41 -0.06
C VAL A 257 -9.31 8.10 1.31
N MET A 258 -10.33 7.83 2.12
CA MET A 258 -10.44 8.36 3.47
C MET A 258 -10.00 7.33 4.51
N HIS A 259 -10.34 6.05 4.27
CA HIS A 259 -9.90 4.93 5.09
C HIS A 259 -9.47 3.74 4.23
N GLY A 260 -8.38 3.10 4.66
CA GLY A 260 -7.89 1.86 4.07
C GLY A 260 -8.82 0.66 4.31
N PRO A 261 -8.49 -0.53 3.78
CA PRO A 261 -7.14 -0.95 3.38
C PRO A 261 -6.67 -0.51 1.98
N SER A 262 -7.51 0.16 1.17
CA SER A 262 -6.98 0.80 -0.05
C SER A 262 -5.95 1.87 0.32
N GLY A 263 -4.83 1.90 -0.40
CA GLY A 263 -3.87 3.00 -0.38
C GLY A 263 -3.99 3.94 -1.58
N ASN A 264 -4.95 3.67 -2.50
CA ASN A 264 -5.16 4.43 -3.72
C ASN A 264 -6.54 5.08 -3.69
N ASP A 265 -6.64 6.30 -4.21
CA ASP A 265 -7.89 6.98 -4.48
C ASP A 265 -8.73 6.21 -5.51
N GLN A 266 -10.04 6.43 -5.48
CA GLN A 266 -10.93 5.93 -6.50
C GLN A 266 -10.88 6.81 -7.75
N GLN A 267 -10.86 6.17 -8.92
CA GLN A 267 -10.84 6.87 -10.20
C GLN A 267 -12.21 7.50 -10.49
N ILE A 268 -12.21 8.81 -10.71
CA ILE A 268 -13.39 9.58 -11.10
C ILE A 268 -13.35 9.91 -12.60
N LEU A 269 -14.53 10.01 -13.22
CA LEU A 269 -14.70 10.47 -14.60
C LEU A 269 -15.10 11.95 -14.60
N PRO A 270 -14.54 12.80 -15.47
CA PRO A 270 -15.06 14.13 -15.70
C PRO A 270 -16.53 14.07 -16.12
N THR A 271 -17.36 14.92 -15.52
CA THR A 271 -18.80 14.97 -15.77
C THR A 271 -19.23 16.32 -16.32
N ARG A 272 -20.33 16.34 -17.07
CA ARG A 272 -21.08 17.55 -17.40
C ARG A 272 -22.57 17.26 -17.43
N VAL A 273 -23.39 18.31 -17.36
CA VAL A 273 -24.83 18.22 -17.61
C VAL A 273 -25.15 19.03 -18.86
N VAL A 274 -25.73 18.39 -19.86
CA VAL A 274 -26.18 19.03 -21.11
C VAL A 274 -27.65 18.68 -21.32
N ASP A 275 -28.50 19.70 -21.46
CA ASP A 275 -29.94 19.53 -21.67
C ASP A 275 -30.62 18.59 -20.64
N GLY A 276 -30.17 18.66 -19.38
CA GLY A 276 -30.68 17.83 -18.28
C GLY A 276 -30.10 16.41 -18.21
N VAL A 277 -29.24 16.01 -19.14
CA VAL A 277 -28.57 14.71 -19.16
C VAL A 277 -27.18 14.82 -18.56
N LEU A 278 -26.90 14.00 -17.54
CA LEU A 278 -25.56 13.77 -17.04
C LEU A 278 -24.76 12.96 -18.06
N GLU A 279 -23.60 13.47 -18.44
CA GLU A 279 -22.63 12.79 -19.27
C GLU A 279 -21.29 12.65 -18.54
N ALA A 280 -20.54 11.60 -18.84
CA ALA A 280 -19.17 11.39 -18.37
C ALA A 280 -18.22 11.06 -19.53
N ARG A 281 -16.92 11.26 -19.32
CA ARG A 281 -15.89 10.90 -20.30
C ARG A 281 -14.63 10.37 -19.63
N LEU A 282 -13.67 9.90 -20.43
CA LEU A 282 -12.32 9.66 -19.94
C LEU A 282 -11.65 10.95 -19.41
N PRO A 283 -10.84 10.84 -18.32
CA PRO A 283 -10.02 11.94 -17.80
C PRO A 283 -9.15 12.64 -18.84
#